data_AF-A0A519WEC8-F1
#
_entry.id   AF-A0A519WEC8-F1
#
_cell.length_a   1.000
_cell.length_b   1.000
_cell.length_c   1.000
_cell.angle_alpha   90.00
_cell.angle_beta   90.00
_cell.angle_gamma   90.00
#
_symmetry.space_group_name_H-M   'P 1'
#
loop_
_entity.id
_entity.type
_entity.pdbx_description
1 polymer ?
#
loop_
_entity_poly.entity_id
_entity_poly.type
_entity_poly.pdbx_seq_one_letter_code
_entity_poly.pdbx_strand_id
1 'polypeptide(L)' 'LVGIATCPLDAVDEIKQISHYISPKKGGDSAVRDVIEKVLKVQQNWFDLNPSAAEASK' A
#
# COMPACT_ATOMS: atom_id res chain seq x y z
N LEU A 1 8.16 -5.21 -13.31
CA LEU A 1 7.65 -3.84 -13.04
C LEU A 1 6.52 -3.96 -12.03
N VAL A 2 6.38 -2.99 -11.12
CA VAL A 2 5.31 -2.95 -10.10
C VAL A 2 4.33 -1.81 -10.42
N GLY A 3 3.09 -1.92 -9.95
CA GLY A 3 2.09 -0.85 -10.13
C GLY A 3 2.38 0.38 -9.28
N ILE A 4 2.61 0.19 -7.97
CA ILE A 4 2.93 1.27 -7.03
C ILE A 4 4.05 0.84 -6.07
N ALA A 5 5.21 1.49 -6.14
CA ALA A 5 6.29 1.33 -5.17
C ALA A 5 5.99 2.17 -3.92
N THR A 6 6.15 1.59 -2.73
CA THR A 6 5.83 2.26 -1.47
C THR A 6 6.74 1.82 -0.33
N CYS A 7 6.94 2.70 0.65
CA CYS A 7 7.75 2.43 1.83
C CYS A 7 7.18 3.11 3.10
N PRO A 8 7.58 2.67 4.31
CA PRO A 8 7.23 3.35 5.56
C PRO A 8 8.04 4.64 5.76
N LEU A 9 7.63 5.44 6.75
CA LEU A 9 8.24 6.74 7.10
C LEU A 9 9.72 6.61 7.55
N ASP A 10 10.07 5.50 8.18
CA ASP A 10 11.40 5.20 8.72
C ASP A 10 12.27 4.39 7.76
N ALA A 11 11.88 4.27 6.48
CA ALA A 11 12.75 3.75 5.45
C ALA A 11 14.00 4.62 5.27
N VAL A 12 15.10 4.02 4.82
CA VAL A 12 16.32 4.73 4.42
C VAL A 12 16.05 5.66 3.23
N ASP A 13 16.83 6.72 3.09
CA ASP A 13 16.55 7.80 2.14
C ASP A 13 16.58 7.34 0.68
N GLU A 14 17.45 6.39 0.34
CA GLU A 14 17.52 5.78 -0.98
C GLU A 14 16.20 5.10 -1.37
N ILE A 15 15.53 4.46 -0.41
CA ILE A 15 14.23 3.80 -0.63
C ILE A 15 13.10 4.82 -0.74
N LYS A 16 13.15 5.90 0.05
CA LYS A 16 12.19 7.00 -0.05
C LYS A 16 12.23 7.68 -1.41
N GLN A 17 13.43 7.88 -1.98
CA GLN A 17 13.63 8.53 -3.28
C GLN A 17 13.06 7.74 -4.45
N ILE A 18 13.01 6.40 -4.37
CA ILE A 18 12.47 5.54 -5.43
C ILE A 18 11.00 5.12 -5.21
N SER A 19 10.39 5.55 -4.10
CA SER A 19 9.01 5.17 -3.76
C SER A 19 8.01 6.16 -4.37
N HIS A 20 6.95 5.65 -5.00
CA HIS A 20 5.84 6.48 -5.49
C HIS A 20 5.01 7.04 -4.33
N TYR A 21 4.95 6.33 -3.20
CA TYR A 21 4.23 6.75 -2.02
C TYR A 21 4.97 6.37 -0.73
N ILE A 22 5.13 7.33 0.17
CA ILE A 22 5.70 7.12 1.51
C ILE A 22 4.54 7.17 2.51
N SER A 23 4.32 6.08 3.24
CA SER A 23 3.34 6.07 4.33
C SER A 23 3.79 7.02 5.45
N PRO A 24 2.89 7.83 6.06
CA PRO A 24 3.24 8.64 7.23
C PRO A 24 3.47 7.78 8.49
N LYS A 25 3.31 6.46 8.38
CA LYS A 25 3.51 5.49 9.46
C LYS A 25 4.87 4.81 9.36
N LYS A 26 5.46 4.48 10.51
CA LYS A 26 6.70 3.70 10.59
C LYS A 26 6.46 2.22 10.28
N GLY A 27 7.51 1.48 9.97
CA GLY A 27 7.49 0.03 9.85
C GLY A 27 6.94 -0.62 11.13
N GLY A 28 6.04 -1.57 11.00
CA GLY A 28 5.35 -2.19 12.14
C GLY A 28 4.24 -1.33 12.78
N ASP A 29 4.15 -0.03 12.47
CA ASP A 29 3.10 0.89 12.95
C ASP A 29 2.00 1.10 11.90
N SER A 30 1.49 0.01 11.32
CA SER A 30 0.39 0.04 10.32
C SER A 30 0.72 0.70 8.97
N ALA A 31 1.99 0.86 8.58
CA ALA A 31 2.36 1.41 7.27
C ALA A 31 1.76 0.63 6.08
N VAL A 32 1.77 -0.71 6.14
CA VAL A 32 1.16 -1.56 5.11
C VAL A 32 -0.37 -1.42 5.11
N ARG A 33 -0.99 -1.26 6.28
CA ARG A 33 -2.44 -1.07 6.41
C ARG A 33 -2.89 0.25 5.75
N ASP A 34 -2.11 1.32 5.90
CA ASP A 34 -2.38 2.59 5.21
C ASP A 34 -2.39 2.42 3.69
N VAL A 35 -1.41 1.69 3.13
CA VAL A 35 -1.37 1.38 1.69
C VAL A 35 -2.58 0.53 1.26
N ILE A 36 -2.88 -0.56 1.98
CA ILE A 36 -4.02 -1.44 1.68
C ILE A 36 -5.33 -0.66 1.68
N GLU A 37 -5.54 0.19 2.69
CA GLU A 37 -6.75 0.99 2.81
C GLU A 37 -6.90 1.97 1.64
N LYS A 38 -5.81 2.62 1.22
CA LYS A 38 -5.81 3.50 0.04
C LYS A 38 -6.13 2.73 -1.24
N VAL A 39 -5.48 1.60 -1.47
CA VAL A 39 -5.68 0.78 -2.68
C VAL A 39 -7.13 0.31 -2.76
N LEU A 40 -7.64 -0.30 -1.68
CA LEU A 40 -9.00 -0.81 -1.65
C LEU A 40 -10.06 0.29 -1.77
N LYS A 41 -9.83 1.47 -1.18
CA LYS A 41 -10.76 2.61 -1.35
C LYS A 41 -10.77 3.14 -2.78
N VAL A 42 -9.60 3.31 -3.40
CA VAL A 42 -9.50 3.79 -4.80
C VAL A 42 -10.12 2.80 -5.76
N GLN A 43 -10.00 1.50 -5.49
CA GLN A 43 -10.59 0.43 -6.30
C GLN A 43 -12.07 0.17 -5.97
N GLN A 44 -12.66 0.86 -4.98
CA GLN A 44 -14.02 0.61 -4.46
C GLN A 44 -14.22 -0.78 -3.83
N ASN A 45 -13.13 -1.49 -3.53
CA ASN A 45 -13.13 -2.83 -2.95
C ASN A 45 -13.16 -2.82 -1.40
N TRP A 46 -13.00 -1.67 -0.75
CA TRP A 46 -12.94 -1.58 0.72
C TRP A 46 -14.21 -2.07 1.41
N PHE A 47 -15.37 -1.91 0.77
CA PHE A 47 -16.67 -2.36 1.27
C PHE A 47 -17.28 -3.47 0.40
N ASP A 48 -16.45 -4.20 -0.35
CA ASP A 48 -16.93 -5.34 -1.14
C ASP A 48 -17.53 -6.41 -0.21
N LEU A 49 -18.75 -6.83 -0.52
CA LEU A 49 -19.49 -7.84 0.23
C LEU A 49 -19.05 -9.26 -0.12
N ASN A 50 -18.34 -9.44 -1.25
CA ASN A 50 -17.85 -10.73 -1.72
C ASN A 50 -16.34 -10.66 -2.04
N PRO A 51 -15.48 -10.36 -1.04
CA PRO A 51 -14.06 -10.18 -1.29
C PRO A 51 -13.42 -11.47 -1.82
N SER A 52 -12.77 -11.38 -2.99
CA SER A 52 -12.04 -12.49 -3.61
C SER A 52 -10.55 -12.22 -3.65
N ALA A 53 -9.76 -13.09 -2.99
CA ALA A 53 -8.31 -13.01 -3.05
C ALA A 53 -7.73 -13.37 -4.43
N ALA A 54 -8.51 -14.03 -5.29
CA ALA A 54 -8.05 -14.47 -6.62
C ALA A 54 -7.77 -13.31 -7.58
N GLU A 55 -8.38 -12.15 -7.34
CA GLU A 55 -8.23 -10.97 -8.20
C GLU A 55 -6.93 -10.19 -7.95
N ALA A 56 -6.26 -10.45 -6.81
CA ALA A 56 -5.01 -9.78 -6.45
C ALA A 56 -3.79 -10.21 -7.29
N SER A 57 -3.94 -11.22 -8.16
CA SER A 57 -2.85 -11.77 -9.00
C SER A 57 -2.91 -11.34 -10.48
N LYS A 58 -3.83 -10.44 -10.85
CA LYS A 58 -3.92 -9.91 -12.22
C LYS A 58 -3.04 -8.69 -12.45
#